data_AF-A0A314UEM1-F1
#
_entry.id   AF-A0A314UEM1-F1
#
_cell.length_a   1.000
_cell.length_b   1.000
_cell.length_c   1.000
_cell.angle_alpha   90.00
_cell.angle_beta   90.00
_cell.angle_gamma   90.00
#
_symmetry.space_group_name_H-M   'P 1'
#
loop_
_entity.id
_entity.type
_entity.pdbx_description
1 polymer ?
#
loop_
_entity_poly.entity_id
_entity_poly.type
_entity_poly.pdbx_seq_one_letter_code
_entity_poly.pdbx_strand_id
1 'polypeptide(L)'
;MASPLLPSVTTSIASFRPALFPTKSQTNCFVGNGRHSFAVGGSRLLLLPCKAKHGDHNTLAARTKTSQIQTGRCAHEGPWKDDPRNFWNQANVHCAYCEGSYHYTVPIKYCFIHGIRKELQVHSSWLFYPFHRWYLYFHERILADLIDDPTFALPFWNWDAPEGMYMPAIFEDDHLLNPLYDANRNAKHRVPGTVLDLNYGKDDNPDDNDTIIRKNLFTMHSQMLSISSTDWCSFFGDPLVWMRTNARFWQD
;
A
#
# COMPACT_ATOMS: atom_id res chain seq x y z
N MET A 1 -24.11 2.25 51.89
CA MET A 1 -24.04 2.57 50.45
C MET A 1 -22.57 2.58 50.06
N ALA A 2 -22.12 1.54 49.37
CA ALA A 2 -20.76 1.45 48.84
C ALA A 2 -20.86 0.72 47.49
N SER A 3 -20.45 1.40 46.42
CA SER A 3 -20.45 0.91 45.05
C SER A 3 -19.36 -0.17 44.85
N PRO A 4 -19.58 -1.22 44.04
CA PRO A 4 -18.53 -2.15 43.69
C PRO A 4 -17.66 -1.58 42.54
N LEU A 5 -16.35 -1.65 42.73
CA LEU A 5 -15.32 -1.34 41.74
C LEU A 5 -15.28 -2.43 40.64
N LEU A 6 -15.24 -2.02 39.38
CA LEU A 6 -14.99 -2.90 38.22
C LEU A 6 -13.49 -3.27 38.14
N PRO A 7 -13.13 -4.51 37.73
CA PRO A 7 -11.74 -4.92 37.57
C PRO A 7 -11.12 -4.34 36.29
N SER A 8 -9.90 -3.82 36.40
CA SER A 8 -9.09 -3.35 35.28
C SER A 8 -8.61 -4.53 34.45
N VAL A 9 -8.95 -4.56 33.17
CA VAL A 9 -8.38 -5.51 32.19
C VAL A 9 -7.06 -4.93 31.68
N THR A 10 -5.95 -5.47 32.17
CA THR A 10 -4.62 -5.27 31.60
C THR A 10 -4.49 -6.11 30.33
N THR A 11 -4.45 -5.46 29.17
CA THR A 11 -4.20 -6.13 27.89
C THR A 11 -2.73 -6.52 27.80
N SER A 12 -2.42 -7.79 28.09
CA SER A 12 -1.10 -8.36 27.83
C SER A 12 -0.90 -8.47 26.32
N ILE A 13 0.01 -7.67 25.76
CA ILE A 13 0.48 -7.82 24.38
C ILE A 13 1.19 -9.17 24.30
N ALA A 14 0.63 -10.10 23.52
CA ALA A 14 1.24 -11.39 23.25
C ALA A 14 2.58 -11.17 22.51
N SER A 15 3.67 -11.51 23.19
CA SER A 15 5.01 -11.63 22.62
C SER A 15 5.01 -12.69 21.52
N PHE A 16 5.14 -12.27 20.27
CA PHE A 16 5.49 -13.17 19.17
C PHE A 16 7.02 -13.36 19.16
N ARG A 17 7.46 -14.60 19.38
CA ARG A 17 8.87 -14.99 19.24
C ARG A 17 9.27 -14.99 17.76
N PRO A 18 10.42 -14.42 17.37
CA PRO A 18 10.87 -14.45 15.99
C PRO A 18 11.36 -15.85 15.62
N ALA A 19 10.69 -16.49 14.66
CA ALA A 19 11.17 -17.72 14.06
C ALA A 19 12.30 -17.39 13.07
N LEU A 20 13.44 -18.02 13.32
CA LEU A 20 14.67 -18.08 12.54
C LEU A 20 14.51 -18.02 11.01
N PHE A 21 15.37 -17.21 10.38
CA PHE A 21 15.62 -17.07 8.94
C PHE A 21 15.58 -18.39 8.14
N PRO A 22 15.14 -18.31 6.87
CA PRO A 22 16.06 -18.73 5.80
C PRO A 22 16.12 -17.79 4.56
N THR A 23 17.36 -17.39 4.26
CA THR A 23 18.10 -17.27 2.99
C THR A 23 17.43 -17.09 1.61
N LYS A 24 18.05 -16.18 0.82
CA LYS A 24 18.15 -16.03 -0.66
C LYS A 24 17.07 -15.28 -1.45
N SER A 25 15.89 -14.97 -0.91
CA SER A 25 14.86 -14.19 -1.64
C SER A 25 15.03 -12.65 -1.53
N GLN A 26 15.75 -12.16 -0.51
CA GLN A 26 15.81 -10.72 -0.21
C GLN A 26 16.45 -9.86 -1.31
N THR A 27 17.28 -10.42 -2.20
CA THR A 27 17.91 -9.66 -3.28
C THR A 27 16.90 -9.17 -4.34
N ASN A 28 15.77 -9.86 -4.51
CA ASN A 28 14.70 -9.42 -5.42
C ASN A 28 13.76 -8.39 -4.79
N CYS A 29 13.76 -8.22 -3.46
CA CYS A 29 12.89 -7.24 -2.79
C CYS A 29 13.47 -5.81 -2.80
N PHE A 30 14.78 -5.64 -3.06
CA PHE A 30 15.40 -4.31 -3.27
C PHE A 30 15.49 -3.90 -4.74
N VAL A 31 15.47 -4.87 -5.65
CA VAL A 31 15.36 -4.65 -7.09
C VAL A 31 13.91 -4.91 -7.47
N GLY A 32 13.02 -4.05 -6.99
CA GLY A 32 11.63 -4.06 -7.42
C GLY A 32 11.60 -3.90 -8.93
N ASN A 33 11.32 -5.01 -9.64
CA ASN A 33 11.05 -5.05 -11.07
C ASN A 33 9.81 -4.19 -11.37
N GLY A 34 9.95 -2.86 -11.42
CA GLY A 34 9.03 -1.86 -12.00
C GLY A 34 7.52 -2.16 -12.05
N ARG A 35 6.93 -2.82 -11.04
CA ARG A 35 5.56 -3.38 -11.16
C ARG A 35 4.58 -3.04 -10.04
N HIS A 36 4.94 -2.19 -9.09
CA HIS A 36 4.02 -1.89 -7.99
C HIS A 36 3.93 -0.39 -7.74
N SER A 37 3.16 0.29 -8.59
CA SER A 37 2.53 1.56 -8.22
C SER A 37 1.23 1.23 -7.48
N PHE A 38 1.17 1.52 -6.18
CA PHE A 38 -0.05 1.34 -5.41
C PHE A 38 -1.06 2.44 -5.76
N ALA A 39 -2.09 2.06 -6.50
CA ALA A 39 -3.29 2.86 -6.71
C ALA A 39 -4.40 2.34 -5.80
N VAL A 40 -4.74 3.08 -4.74
CA VAL A 40 -6.02 2.89 -4.03
C VAL A 40 -6.90 4.07 -4.40
N GLY A 41 -7.80 3.85 -5.37
CA GLY A 41 -8.87 4.77 -5.71
C GLY A 41 -9.81 5.01 -4.53
N GLY A 42 -10.23 6.27 -4.38
CA GLY A 42 -11.04 6.73 -3.28
C GLY A 42 -12.37 5.98 -3.16
N SER A 43 -12.70 5.58 -1.94
CA SER A 43 -14.07 5.30 -1.54
C SER A 43 -14.25 5.74 -0.10
N ARG A 44 -15.10 6.76 0.06
CA ARG A 44 -15.46 7.41 1.32
C ARG A 44 -16.30 6.43 2.15
N LEU A 45 -15.78 5.93 3.26
CA LEU A 45 -16.56 5.21 4.27
C LEU A 45 -16.27 5.78 5.66
N LEU A 46 -17.29 6.42 6.24
CA LEU A 46 -17.45 6.92 7.62
C LEU A 46 -17.19 5.77 8.65
N LEU A 47 -16.59 5.89 9.84
CA LEU A 47 -16.55 6.91 10.90
C LEU A 47 -15.30 6.73 11.81
N LEU A 48 -14.43 7.73 11.82
CA LEU A 48 -13.50 8.20 12.88
C LEU A 48 -13.30 9.71 12.57
N PRO A 49 -12.79 10.59 13.46
CA PRO A 49 -12.52 11.98 13.06
C PRO A 49 -11.77 11.97 11.73
N CYS A 50 -12.39 12.54 10.69
CA CYS A 50 -12.01 12.29 9.30
C CYS A 50 -10.61 12.85 9.07
N LYS A 51 -9.60 11.97 9.00
CA LYS A 51 -8.26 12.34 8.55
C LYS A 51 -8.35 12.68 7.08
N ALA A 52 -8.32 13.97 6.77
CA ALA A 52 -8.32 14.43 5.40
C ALA A 52 -6.96 14.07 4.77
N LYS A 53 -7.00 13.19 3.77
CA LYS A 53 -5.85 13.00 2.87
C LYS A 53 -5.82 14.17 1.90
N HIS A 54 -4.63 14.67 1.61
CA HIS A 54 -4.44 15.79 0.70
C HIS A 54 -3.61 15.32 -0.47
N GLY A 55 -3.94 15.83 -1.66
CA GLY A 55 -3.05 15.69 -2.81
C GLY A 55 -1.78 16.51 -2.59
N ASP A 56 -0.67 16.05 -3.14
CA ASP A 56 0.69 16.60 -2.91
C ASP A 56 0.96 17.96 -3.57
N HIS A 57 -0.08 18.75 -3.85
CA HIS A 57 0.03 20.02 -4.55
C HIS A 57 0.16 21.24 -3.62
N ASN A 58 0.99 22.16 -4.09
CA ASN A 58 1.72 23.25 -3.43
C ASN A 58 0.83 24.26 -2.67
N THR A 59 0.37 23.91 -1.47
CA THR A 59 -0.31 24.82 -0.52
C THR A 59 0.48 24.97 0.78
N LEU A 60 0.23 26.00 1.59
CA LEU A 60 0.86 26.17 2.91
C LEU A 60 0.60 24.95 3.83
N ALA A 61 -0.61 24.37 3.73
CA ALA A 61 -0.96 23.11 4.39
C ALA A 61 -0.18 21.91 3.84
N ALA A 62 0.26 21.95 2.58
CA ALA A 62 1.16 20.94 2.01
C ALA A 62 2.55 21.04 2.62
N ARG A 63 3.11 22.25 2.85
CA ARG A 63 4.45 22.41 3.46
C ARG A 63 4.55 21.83 4.88
N THR A 64 3.56 22.08 5.73
CA THR A 64 3.50 21.48 7.08
C THR A 64 3.40 19.96 6.99
N LYS A 65 2.62 19.43 6.05
CA LYS A 65 2.49 17.99 5.83
C LYS A 65 3.76 17.36 5.26
N THR A 66 4.45 18.03 4.34
CA THR A 66 5.77 17.62 3.82
C THR A 66 6.77 17.46 4.95
N SER A 67 6.84 18.43 5.86
CA SER A 67 7.69 18.34 7.05
C SER A 67 7.30 17.16 7.95
N GLN A 68 6.01 16.90 8.13
CA GLN A 68 5.54 15.77 8.96
C GLN A 68 5.87 14.42 8.34
N ILE A 69 5.65 14.22 7.04
CA ILE A 69 5.98 12.96 6.36
C ILE A 69 7.48 12.73 6.31
N GLN A 70 8.29 13.78 6.10
CA GLN A 70 9.74 13.69 6.14
C GLN A 70 10.24 13.32 7.54
N THR A 71 9.70 13.97 8.58
CA THR A 71 10.02 13.67 9.98
C THR A 71 9.64 12.23 10.33
N GLY A 72 8.44 11.80 9.94
CA GLY A 72 7.97 10.44 10.14
C GLY A 72 8.85 9.41 9.44
N ARG A 73 9.29 9.70 8.21
CA ARG A 73 10.22 8.86 7.46
C ARG A 73 11.61 8.78 8.12
N CYS A 74 12.16 9.91 8.58
CA CYS A 74 13.42 9.91 9.35
C CYS A 74 13.31 9.09 10.64
N ALA A 75 12.20 9.23 11.38
CA ALA A 75 11.95 8.46 12.59
C ALA A 75 11.83 6.95 12.28
N HIS A 76 11.23 6.62 11.14
CA HIS A 76 11.12 5.26 10.61
C HIS A 76 12.48 4.62 10.29
N GLU A 77 13.45 5.42 9.84
CA GLU A 77 14.81 4.98 9.49
C GLU A 77 15.76 4.89 10.70
N GLY A 78 15.27 5.22 11.90
CA GLY A 78 16.03 5.16 13.15
C GLY A 78 16.71 3.80 13.43
N PRO A 79 17.67 3.75 14.37
CA PRO A 79 18.73 2.74 14.45
C PRO A 79 18.29 1.31 14.83
N TRP A 80 17.00 1.07 15.09
CA TRP A 80 16.50 -0.17 15.66
C TRP A 80 16.01 -1.13 14.57
N LYS A 81 16.93 -1.93 14.02
CA LYS A 81 16.64 -2.93 12.97
C LYS A 81 15.56 -3.96 13.35
N ASP A 82 15.37 -4.20 14.64
CA ASP A 82 14.39 -5.16 15.14
C ASP A 82 13.04 -4.51 15.49
N ASP A 83 12.91 -3.18 15.43
CA ASP A 83 11.61 -2.53 15.64
C ASP A 83 10.67 -2.88 14.47
N PRO A 84 9.52 -3.54 14.69
CA PRO A 84 8.57 -3.85 13.62
C PRO A 84 8.04 -2.61 12.88
N ARG A 85 8.18 -1.44 13.51
CA ARG A 85 7.83 -0.13 12.97
C ARG A 85 8.97 0.54 12.22
N ASN A 86 10.14 -0.06 12.04
CA ASN A 86 11.17 0.59 11.21
C ASN A 86 10.83 0.47 9.71
N PHE A 87 11.47 1.31 8.90
CA PHE A 87 11.19 1.43 7.47
C PHE A 87 11.31 0.09 6.74
N TRP A 88 12.40 -0.64 7.00
CA TRP A 88 12.68 -1.93 6.36
C TRP A 88 11.65 -2.99 6.73
N ASN A 89 11.21 -3.03 7.98
CA ASN A 89 10.21 -3.98 8.44
C ASN A 89 8.84 -3.69 7.85
N GLN A 90 8.46 -2.41 7.67
CA GLN A 90 7.25 -2.09 6.90
C GLN A 90 7.37 -2.54 5.44
N ALA A 91 8.49 -2.27 4.76
CA ALA A 91 8.72 -2.74 3.39
C ALA A 91 8.68 -4.28 3.30
N ASN A 92 9.19 -4.97 4.32
CA ASN A 92 9.18 -6.43 4.41
C ASN A 92 7.77 -7.01 4.58
N VAL A 93 6.80 -6.27 5.13
CA VAL A 93 5.39 -6.71 5.14
C VAL A 93 4.89 -6.95 3.72
N HIS A 94 5.16 -6.02 2.80
CA HIS A 94 4.80 -6.19 1.39
C HIS A 94 5.53 -7.41 0.78
N CYS A 95 6.85 -7.51 0.93
CA CYS A 95 7.64 -8.65 0.43
C CYS A 95 7.07 -9.99 0.97
N ALA A 96 6.72 -10.09 2.25
CA ALA A 96 6.25 -11.33 2.85
C ALA A 96 4.88 -11.81 2.33
N TYR A 97 3.93 -10.89 2.12
CA TYR A 97 2.57 -11.22 1.65
C TYR A 97 2.46 -11.33 0.13
N CYS A 98 3.46 -10.85 -0.61
CA CYS A 98 3.42 -10.75 -2.07
C CYS A 98 4.46 -11.61 -2.80
N GLU A 99 5.51 -12.08 -2.11
CA GLU A 99 6.59 -12.90 -2.68
C GLU A 99 6.70 -14.27 -1.99
N GLY A 100 5.55 -14.81 -1.55
CA GLY A 100 5.43 -16.21 -1.18
C GLY A 100 6.01 -16.66 0.15
N SER A 101 6.18 -15.74 1.10
CA SER A 101 6.67 -16.13 2.44
C SER A 101 5.61 -16.91 3.22
N TYR A 102 4.33 -16.53 3.09
CA TYR A 102 3.23 -17.18 3.79
C TYR A 102 2.54 -18.24 2.96
N HIS A 103 2.05 -19.27 3.65
CA HIS A 103 1.37 -20.40 3.03
C HIS A 103 0.16 -20.80 3.86
N TYR A 104 -0.87 -21.30 3.19
CA TYR A 104 -2.05 -21.90 3.81
C TYR A 104 -2.23 -23.33 3.31
N THR A 105 -2.84 -24.17 4.14
CA THR A 105 -3.09 -25.57 3.81
C THR A 105 -4.53 -25.71 3.32
N VAL A 106 -4.71 -26.23 2.11
CA VAL A 106 -6.04 -26.60 1.61
C VAL A 106 -6.26 -28.11 1.76
N PRO A 107 -7.43 -28.55 2.24
CA PRO A 107 -7.74 -29.98 2.31
C PRO A 107 -7.88 -30.56 0.90
N ILE A 108 -7.39 -31.79 0.70
CA ILE A 108 -7.68 -32.55 -0.52
C ILE A 108 -9.11 -33.08 -0.39
N LYS A 109 -9.94 -32.91 -1.42
CA LYS A 109 -11.37 -33.27 -1.45
C LYS A 109 -11.70 -34.69 -0.94
N TYR A 110 -10.72 -35.60 -0.93
CA TYR A 110 -10.88 -36.99 -0.49
C TYR A 110 -9.90 -37.42 0.61
N CYS A 111 -9.08 -36.53 1.17
CA CYS A 111 -8.16 -36.87 2.24
C CYS A 111 -7.95 -35.68 3.19
N PHE A 112 -8.51 -35.78 4.40
CA PHE A 112 -8.33 -34.79 5.48
C PHE A 112 -6.95 -34.86 6.14
N ILE A 113 -6.14 -35.89 5.82
CA ILE A 113 -4.85 -36.18 6.47
C ILE A 113 -3.68 -35.57 5.70
N HIS A 114 -3.84 -35.29 4.40
CA HIS A 114 -2.83 -34.65 3.56
C HIS A 114 -3.43 -33.43 2.88
N GLY A 115 -3.09 -32.23 3.35
CA GLY A 115 -3.43 -30.99 2.67
C GLY A 115 -2.35 -30.56 1.68
N ILE A 116 -2.72 -29.77 0.67
CA ILE A 116 -1.76 -29.14 -0.24
C ILE A 116 -1.38 -27.78 0.34
N ARG A 117 -0.08 -27.55 0.51
CA ARG A 117 0.45 -26.24 0.89
C ARG A 117 0.37 -25.30 -0.32
N LYS A 118 -0.41 -24.22 -0.20
CA LYS A 118 -0.53 -23.16 -1.20
C LYS A 118 0.08 -21.89 -0.67
N GLU A 119 0.78 -21.19 -1.55
CA GLU A 119 1.32 -19.86 -1.28
C GLU A 119 0.17 -18.86 -1.13
N LEU A 120 0.26 -17.98 -0.12
CA LEU A 120 -0.63 -16.82 -0.01
C LEU A 120 -0.11 -15.73 -0.94
N GLN A 121 -0.95 -15.30 -1.87
CA GLN A 121 -0.71 -14.17 -2.76
C GLN A 121 -1.86 -13.19 -2.63
N VAL A 122 -1.56 -11.97 -2.17
CA VAL A 122 -2.56 -10.91 -2.00
C VAL A 122 -2.82 -10.14 -3.30
N HIS A 123 -1.92 -10.22 -4.28
CA HIS A 123 -2.13 -9.69 -5.63
C HIS A 123 -3.02 -10.59 -6.49
N SER A 124 -3.53 -10.01 -7.58
CA SER A 124 -4.30 -10.72 -8.63
C SER A 124 -5.54 -11.45 -8.09
N SER A 125 -6.13 -10.94 -7.03
CA SER A 125 -7.40 -11.40 -6.47
C SER A 125 -8.09 -10.26 -5.74
N TRP A 126 -9.33 -10.49 -5.32
CA TRP A 126 -10.10 -9.58 -4.45
C TRP A 126 -9.44 -9.20 -3.12
N LEU A 127 -8.32 -9.86 -2.73
CA LEU A 127 -7.57 -9.53 -1.53
C LEU A 127 -6.75 -8.25 -1.70
N PHE A 128 -6.53 -7.82 -2.95
CA PHE A 128 -5.71 -6.66 -3.27
C PHE A 128 -6.16 -5.41 -2.50
N TYR A 129 -7.40 -4.96 -2.67
CA TYR A 129 -7.91 -3.77 -1.99
C TYR A 129 -7.91 -3.86 -0.46
N PRO A 130 -8.50 -4.89 0.18
CA PRO A 130 -8.56 -4.94 1.63
C PRO A 130 -7.18 -5.10 2.27
N PHE A 131 -6.27 -5.88 1.68
CA PHE A 131 -4.91 -6.02 2.19
C PHE A 131 -4.17 -4.68 2.17
N HIS A 132 -4.13 -3.98 1.03
CA HIS A 132 -3.43 -2.71 0.92
C HIS A 132 -4.07 -1.61 1.78
N ARG A 133 -5.40 -1.64 1.97
CA ARG A 133 -6.09 -0.74 2.90
C ARG A 133 -5.61 -0.96 4.33
N TRP A 134 -5.53 -2.20 4.80
CA TRP A 134 -5.04 -2.50 6.15
C TRP A 134 -3.55 -2.21 6.30
N TYR A 135 -2.74 -2.52 5.29
CA TYR A 135 -1.32 -2.21 5.28
C TYR A 135 -1.08 -0.69 5.44
N LEU A 136 -1.74 0.14 4.63
CA LEU A 136 -1.65 1.59 4.73
C LEU A 136 -2.26 2.15 6.02
N TYR A 137 -3.33 1.54 6.53
CA TYR A 137 -3.95 1.95 7.80
C TYR A 137 -2.96 1.86 8.98
N PHE A 138 -2.26 0.72 9.12
CA PHE A 138 -1.27 0.57 10.17
C PHE A 138 -0.04 1.44 9.91
N HIS A 139 0.41 1.54 8.66
CA HIS A 139 1.54 2.39 8.29
C HIS A 139 1.31 3.87 8.66
N GLU A 140 0.14 4.42 8.33
CA GLU A 140 -0.24 5.80 8.69
C GLU A 140 -0.25 6.01 10.20
N ARG A 141 -0.77 5.04 10.97
CA ARG A 141 -0.84 5.12 12.43
C ARG A 141 0.53 5.02 13.10
N ILE A 142 1.43 4.22 12.54
CA ILE A 142 2.81 4.12 13.01
C ILE A 142 3.53 5.46 12.79
N LEU A 143 3.41 6.05 11.60
CA LEU A 143 3.99 7.37 11.32
C LEU A 143 3.43 8.45 12.26
N ALA A 144 2.12 8.45 12.49
CA ALA A 144 1.47 9.36 13.43
C ALA A 144 2.04 9.25 14.86
N ASP A 145 2.24 8.01 15.34
CA ASP A 145 2.82 7.70 16.65
C ASP A 145 4.28 8.17 16.75
N LEU A 146 5.08 7.93 15.70
CA LEU A 146 6.51 8.29 15.67
C LEU A 146 6.78 9.80 15.71
N ILE A 147 5.83 10.62 15.26
CA ILE A 147 5.95 12.09 15.25
C ILE A 147 5.07 12.78 16.30
N ASP A 148 4.39 11.99 17.15
CA ASP A 148 3.43 12.48 18.16
C ASP A 148 2.34 13.39 17.56
N ASP A 149 1.85 13.06 16.36
CA ASP A 149 0.76 13.77 15.70
C ASP A 149 -0.44 12.84 15.44
N PRO A 150 -1.45 12.81 16.32
CA PRO A 150 -2.62 11.97 16.14
C PRO A 150 -3.47 12.37 14.92
N THR A 151 -3.27 13.58 14.38
CA THR A 151 -3.97 14.11 13.20
C THR A 151 -3.28 13.79 11.88
N PHE A 152 -2.05 13.25 11.93
CA PHE A 152 -1.26 12.88 10.76
C PHE A 152 -2.04 11.99 9.80
N ALA A 153 -2.00 12.33 8.51
CA ALA A 153 -2.62 11.58 7.43
C ALA A 153 -1.60 11.41 6.30
N LEU A 154 -1.56 10.21 5.72
CA LEU A 154 -0.69 9.96 4.57
C LEU A 154 -1.13 10.83 3.38
N PRO A 155 -0.18 11.45 2.66
CA PRO A 155 -0.48 12.01 1.35
C PRO A 155 -0.91 10.91 0.37
N PHE A 156 -1.52 11.33 -0.74
CA PHE A 156 -1.73 10.45 -1.88
C PHE A 156 -1.32 11.16 -3.16
N TRP A 157 -0.72 10.40 -4.08
CA TRP A 157 -0.42 10.88 -5.41
C TRP A 157 -1.72 10.96 -6.21
N ASN A 158 -2.14 12.17 -6.56
CA ASN A 158 -3.41 12.48 -7.23
C ASN A 158 -3.31 12.39 -8.76
N TRP A 159 -2.82 11.26 -9.27
CA TRP A 159 -2.55 11.04 -10.70
C TRP A 159 -3.80 10.93 -11.58
N ASP A 160 -5.00 10.97 -11.00
CA ASP A 160 -6.28 11.06 -11.71
C ASP A 160 -6.70 12.50 -12.05
N ALA A 161 -6.01 13.52 -11.51
CA ALA A 161 -6.11 14.91 -11.95
C ALA A 161 -4.88 15.29 -12.81
N PRO A 162 -5.03 16.07 -13.89
CA PRO A 162 -3.92 16.47 -14.75
C PRO A 162 -2.73 17.09 -14.00
N GLU A 163 -3.00 17.95 -13.01
CA GLU A 163 -1.99 18.60 -12.20
C GLU A 163 -1.18 17.62 -11.34
N GLY A 164 -1.77 16.45 -11.04
CA GLY A 164 -1.17 15.37 -10.26
C GLY A 164 -0.54 14.26 -11.07
N MET A 165 -0.52 14.34 -12.40
CA MET A 165 0.13 13.35 -13.26
C MET A 165 1.66 13.47 -13.31
N TYR A 166 2.26 14.36 -12.51
CA TYR A 166 3.70 14.55 -12.42
C TYR A 166 4.24 13.97 -11.12
N MET A 167 5.51 13.55 -11.11
CA MET A 167 6.21 13.17 -9.88
C MET A 167 6.13 14.32 -8.87
N PRO A 168 5.55 14.11 -7.68
CA PRO A 168 5.48 15.18 -6.69
C PRO A 168 6.89 15.59 -6.23
N ALA A 169 7.16 16.89 -6.25
CA ALA A 169 8.48 17.44 -5.93
C ALA A 169 9.01 16.99 -4.56
N ILE A 170 8.11 16.74 -3.59
CA ILE A 170 8.47 16.25 -2.24
C ILE A 170 9.29 14.95 -2.24
N PHE A 171 9.25 14.16 -3.32
CA PHE A 171 10.01 12.92 -3.45
C PHE A 171 11.37 13.11 -4.12
N GLU A 172 11.59 14.21 -4.84
CA GLU A 172 12.78 14.46 -5.68
C GLU A 172 13.58 15.69 -5.24
N ASP A 173 13.03 16.56 -4.40
CA ASP A 173 13.77 17.69 -3.84
C ASP A 173 14.91 17.18 -2.95
N ASP A 174 16.07 17.84 -3.00
CA ASP A 174 17.28 17.60 -2.18
C ASP A 174 17.62 16.09 -1.96
N HIS A 175 18.20 15.45 -2.98
CA HIS A 175 18.54 14.01 -2.97
C HIS A 175 19.45 13.56 -1.80
N LEU A 176 20.14 14.47 -1.12
CA LEU A 176 21.05 14.14 -0.02
C LEU A 176 20.36 14.17 1.34
N LEU A 177 19.41 15.09 1.52
CA LEU A 177 18.76 15.32 2.82
C LEU A 177 17.30 14.85 2.84
N ASN A 178 16.69 14.60 1.70
CA ASN A 178 15.29 14.22 1.63
C ASN A 178 15.10 12.74 1.98
N PRO A 179 14.46 12.41 3.11
CA PRO A 179 14.24 11.03 3.51
C PRO A 179 13.21 10.30 2.63
N LEU A 180 12.42 11.04 1.83
CA LEU A 180 11.48 10.47 0.86
C LEU A 180 12.15 10.15 -0.49
N TYR A 181 13.39 10.54 -0.67
CA TYR A 181 14.15 10.27 -1.88
C TYR A 181 14.44 8.77 -2.03
N ASP A 182 14.41 8.28 -3.27
CA ASP A 182 14.84 6.94 -3.62
C ASP A 182 15.65 6.96 -4.93
N ALA A 183 16.92 6.57 -4.84
CA ALA A 183 17.82 6.52 -5.99
C ALA A 183 17.46 5.43 -7.02
N ASN A 184 16.65 4.43 -6.63
CA ASN A 184 16.28 3.30 -7.48
C ASN A 184 15.05 3.54 -8.36
N ARG A 185 14.62 4.80 -8.51
CA ARG A 185 13.57 5.20 -9.48
C ARG A 185 14.11 5.25 -10.90
N ASN A 186 13.23 5.07 -11.90
CA ASN A 186 13.60 5.24 -13.30
C ASN A 186 14.06 6.68 -13.57
N ALA A 187 15.35 6.84 -13.92
CA ALA A 187 15.99 8.14 -14.14
C ALA A 187 15.29 9.02 -15.20
N LYS A 188 14.64 8.41 -16.19
CA LYS A 188 13.92 9.15 -17.24
C LYS A 188 12.54 9.65 -16.80
N HIS A 189 11.90 8.99 -15.84
CA HIS A 189 10.52 9.28 -15.44
C HIS A 189 10.43 10.19 -14.21
N ARG A 190 11.54 10.38 -13.51
CA ARG A 190 11.67 11.32 -12.39
C ARG A 190 12.13 12.73 -12.81
N VAL A 191 12.30 12.97 -14.12
CA VAL A 191 12.67 14.29 -14.64
C VAL A 191 11.49 15.25 -14.42
N PRO A 192 11.71 16.46 -13.86
CA PRO A 192 10.65 17.45 -13.72
C PRO A 192 9.96 17.76 -15.06
N GLY A 193 8.63 17.69 -15.08
CA GLY A 193 7.82 17.91 -16.29
C GLY A 193 7.50 16.65 -17.09
N THR A 194 8.04 15.47 -16.71
CA THR A 194 7.62 14.19 -17.29
C THR A 194 6.26 13.77 -16.74
N VAL A 195 5.31 13.52 -17.64
CA VAL A 195 3.98 13.01 -17.30
C VAL A 195 4.05 11.50 -17.04
N LEU A 196 3.43 11.06 -15.95
CA LEU A 196 3.21 9.64 -15.62
C LEU A 196 2.37 8.99 -16.70
N ASP A 197 2.79 7.85 -17.26
CA ASP A 197 1.95 7.05 -18.16
C ASP A 197 1.25 5.93 -17.37
N LEU A 198 -0.08 6.05 -17.19
CA LEU A 198 -0.87 5.04 -16.46
C LEU A 198 -1.01 3.72 -17.21
N ASN A 199 -0.71 3.69 -18.51
CA ASN A 199 -0.75 2.49 -19.34
C ASN A 199 0.66 2.10 -19.84
N TYR A 200 1.67 2.32 -18.99
CA TYR A 200 3.06 2.07 -19.33
C TYR A 200 3.36 0.60 -19.65
N GLY A 201 3.81 0.35 -20.88
CA GLY A 201 4.10 -0.97 -21.43
C GLY A 201 5.55 -1.47 -21.25
N LYS A 202 6.38 -0.76 -20.46
CA LYS A 202 7.86 -0.90 -20.33
C LYS A 202 8.71 -0.16 -21.35
N ASP A 203 8.11 0.29 -22.45
CA ASP A 203 8.76 1.19 -23.41
C ASP A 203 8.34 2.63 -23.14
N ASP A 204 9.29 3.56 -23.22
CA ASP A 204 9.01 4.99 -23.06
C ASP A 204 8.02 5.46 -24.13
N ASN A 205 6.97 6.15 -23.68
CA ASN A 205 5.93 6.64 -24.56
C ASN A 205 6.45 7.84 -25.38
N PRO A 206 6.46 7.78 -26.72
CA PRO A 206 6.96 8.86 -27.57
C PRO A 206 5.97 10.02 -27.73
N ASP A 207 4.75 9.91 -27.21
CA ASP A 207 3.72 10.93 -27.33
C ASP A 207 4.05 12.20 -26.55
N ASP A 208 3.41 13.31 -26.94
CA ASP A 208 3.46 14.55 -26.19
C ASP A 208 2.66 14.48 -24.87
N ASN A 209 3.00 15.37 -23.94
CA ASN A 209 2.39 15.43 -22.61
C ASN A 209 0.85 15.54 -22.64
N ASP A 210 0.26 16.34 -23.53
CA ASP A 210 -1.19 16.50 -23.59
C ASP A 210 -1.87 15.20 -24.04
N THR A 211 -1.25 14.50 -24.98
CA THR A 211 -1.71 13.19 -25.44
C THR A 211 -1.64 12.15 -24.32
N ILE A 212 -0.54 12.11 -23.55
CA ILE A 212 -0.41 11.21 -22.39
C ILE A 212 -1.47 11.53 -21.33
N ILE A 213 -1.69 12.82 -21.01
CA ILE A 213 -2.73 13.25 -20.06
C ILE A 213 -4.12 12.77 -20.50
N ARG A 214 -4.48 12.95 -21.77
CA ARG A 214 -5.78 12.46 -22.29
C ARG A 214 -5.89 10.94 -22.20
N LYS A 215 -4.81 10.20 -22.51
CA LYS A 215 -4.76 8.74 -22.38
C LYS A 215 -4.92 8.30 -20.93
N ASN A 216 -4.29 8.99 -19.97
CA ASN A 216 -4.45 8.72 -18.55
C ASN A 216 -5.89 8.90 -18.07
N LEU A 217 -6.54 10.01 -18.44
CA LEU A 217 -7.94 10.25 -18.11
C LEU A 217 -8.85 9.16 -18.69
N PHE A 218 -8.57 8.71 -19.93
CA PHE A 218 -9.29 7.60 -20.54
C PHE A 218 -9.06 6.27 -19.79
N THR A 219 -7.81 5.98 -19.41
CA THR A 219 -7.47 4.81 -18.58
C THR A 219 -8.23 4.84 -17.26
N MET A 220 -8.28 5.98 -16.58
CA MET A 220 -9.05 6.16 -15.34
C MET A 220 -10.53 5.92 -15.53
N HIS A 221 -11.12 6.53 -16.55
CA HIS A 221 -12.53 6.31 -16.88
C HIS A 221 -12.80 4.83 -17.16
N SER A 222 -11.91 4.15 -17.88
CA SER A 222 -12.05 2.73 -18.19
C SER A 222 -11.98 1.86 -16.95
N GLN A 223 -10.94 2.04 -16.12
CA GLN A 223 -10.68 1.22 -14.92
C GLN A 223 -11.68 1.49 -13.79
N MET A 224 -12.19 2.71 -13.65
CA MET A 224 -13.08 3.10 -12.55
C MET A 224 -14.56 3.09 -12.92
N LEU A 225 -14.91 3.15 -14.20
CA LEU A 225 -16.32 3.16 -14.64
C LEU A 225 -16.61 2.10 -15.69
N SER A 226 -15.98 2.18 -16.88
CA SER A 226 -16.44 1.38 -18.03
C SER A 226 -16.30 -0.13 -17.82
N ILE A 227 -15.17 -0.57 -17.26
CA ILE A 227 -14.87 -1.99 -17.02
C ILE A 227 -15.33 -2.40 -15.62
N SER A 228 -15.08 -1.58 -14.60
CA SER A 228 -15.42 -1.92 -13.21
C SER A 228 -16.92 -2.05 -12.95
N SER A 229 -17.77 -1.38 -13.74
CA SER A 229 -19.23 -1.41 -13.54
C SER A 229 -19.90 -2.66 -14.10
N THR A 230 -19.18 -3.52 -14.83
CA THR A 230 -19.77 -4.73 -15.41
C THR A 230 -20.05 -5.80 -14.36
N ASP A 231 -19.11 -6.02 -13.43
CA ASP A 231 -19.30 -6.85 -12.24
C ASP A 231 -18.25 -6.52 -11.15
N TRP A 232 -18.48 -7.01 -9.93
CA TRP A 232 -17.58 -6.78 -8.81
C TRP A 232 -16.21 -7.45 -8.98
N CYS A 233 -16.11 -8.56 -9.73
CA CYS A 233 -14.83 -9.22 -10.03
C CYS A 233 -13.95 -8.35 -10.93
N SER A 234 -14.54 -7.57 -11.83
CA SER A 234 -13.85 -6.70 -12.78
C SER A 234 -13.21 -5.52 -12.08
N PHE A 235 -13.76 -5.10 -10.94
CA PHE A 235 -13.16 -4.08 -10.08
C PHE A 235 -12.21 -4.66 -9.04
N PHE A 236 -12.66 -5.61 -8.21
CA PHE A 236 -11.88 -6.10 -7.08
C PHE A 236 -10.87 -7.19 -7.47
N GLY A 237 -11.11 -7.91 -8.55
CA GLY A 237 -10.39 -9.13 -8.93
C GLY A 237 -11.18 -10.39 -8.57
N ASP A 238 -10.74 -11.52 -9.13
CA ASP A 238 -11.38 -12.81 -8.88
C ASP A 238 -11.20 -13.28 -7.41
N PRO A 239 -12.14 -14.10 -6.91
CA PRO A 239 -11.97 -14.78 -5.64
C PRO A 239 -10.71 -15.64 -5.62
N LEU A 240 -10.03 -15.69 -4.47
CA LEU A 240 -8.98 -16.66 -4.24
C LEU A 240 -9.55 -18.08 -4.46
N VAL A 241 -8.93 -18.83 -5.37
CA VAL A 241 -9.45 -20.03 -6.09
C VAL A 241 -10.17 -21.08 -5.22
N TRP A 242 -9.95 -21.13 -3.91
CA TRP A 242 -10.65 -22.06 -2.99
C TRP A 242 -12.06 -21.58 -2.56
N MET A 243 -12.36 -20.28 -2.57
CA MET A 243 -13.68 -19.79 -2.16
C MET A 243 -14.78 -20.10 -3.19
N ARG A 244 -14.44 -20.31 -4.47
CA ARG A 244 -15.41 -20.63 -5.52
C ARG A 244 -16.06 -22.01 -5.34
N THR A 245 -15.31 -22.99 -4.80
CA THR A 245 -15.84 -24.34 -4.58
C THR A 245 -16.77 -24.44 -3.37
N ASN A 246 -16.76 -23.45 -2.47
CA ASN A 246 -17.60 -23.39 -1.27
C ASN A 246 -18.60 -22.23 -1.28
N ALA A 247 -18.84 -21.59 -2.44
CA ALA A 247 -19.74 -20.46 -2.58
C ALA A 247 -21.23 -20.75 -2.22
N ARG A 248 -21.57 -21.98 -1.83
CA ARG A 248 -22.84 -22.33 -1.19
C ARG A 248 -22.94 -21.93 0.28
N PHE A 249 -21.89 -21.41 0.89
CA PHE A 249 -21.91 -20.99 2.30
C PHE A 249 -22.42 -19.54 2.53
N TRP A 250 -22.62 -18.76 1.46
CA TRP A 250 -23.02 -17.34 1.54
C TRP A 250 -24.31 -17.03 0.76
N GLN A 251 -25.11 -18.04 0.44
CA GLN A 251 -26.43 -17.86 -0.17
C GLN A 251 -27.48 -18.40 0.81
N ASP A 252 -27.85 -17.56 1.76
CA ASP A 252 -29.16 -17.58 2.44
C ASP A 252 -29.95 -16.34 1.99
#